data_AF-A0A9P7EBB4-F1
#
_entry.id   AF-A0A9P7EBB4-F1
#
_cell.length_a   1.000
_cell.length_b   1.000
_cell.length_c   1.000
_cell.angle_alpha   90.00
_cell.angle_beta   90.00
_cell.angle_gamma   90.00
#
_symmetry.space_group_name_H-M   'P 1'
#
loop_
_entity.id
_entity.type
_entity.pdbx_description
1 polymer ?
#
loop_
_entity_poly.entity_id
_entity_poly.type
_entity_poly.pdbx_seq_one_letter_code
_entity_poly.pdbx_strand_id
1 'polypeptide(L)'
;MDRCADELYDLARTKLPNIDADDIELVVQVVLNQADLCQYYFVDHATRTLFWLHDYDRETENNIFDGFSGVCDLSHIRYALESQYWMHCERYPKHELDRVKLLKELRAVVVHASAEIITSDTSLSPFGAVELSSILELVNHLQENAQETDFPHPICVIARFMHYFCKAKYYNFCGLPWARLDADKPVYNEIASSHPLSSSLSLALDAMLFWAPQAHLDDLRRVWVDECLNAPRWKDYNAKLMTEWTGITIYSTVMLAVDVSFLAVPNVNISTSQSVGIIATYLSIILITGSLVVSVLLVRQNQRYGCESVDKAGDFMYKMTDTFFGDKGLATVNSLPYAMLMWGMIYFSIALLYNVFKSTTIVMLASVVSGCAVVTMFIVWFIWTAKELDIFKRLAELILSARSRIIARLGVP
;
A
#
# COMPACT_ATOMS: atom_id res chain seq x y z
N MET A 1 -20.46 -21.05 -34.23
CA MET A 1 -19.32 -21.43 -33.39
C MET A 1 -18.39 -22.33 -34.19
N ASP A 2 -18.85 -23.51 -34.62
CA ASP A 2 -18.05 -24.49 -35.37
C ASP A 2 -17.37 -23.90 -36.62
N ARG A 3 -18.12 -23.15 -37.44
CA ARG A 3 -17.55 -22.45 -38.61
C ARG A 3 -16.42 -21.47 -38.27
N CYS A 4 -16.54 -20.71 -37.18
CA CYS A 4 -15.46 -19.80 -36.73
C CYS A 4 -14.24 -20.60 -36.27
N ALA A 5 -14.47 -21.72 -35.57
CA ALA A 5 -13.39 -22.58 -35.09
C ALA A 5 -12.64 -23.22 -36.26
N ASP A 6 -13.35 -23.71 -37.28
CA ASP A 6 -12.77 -24.28 -38.50
C ASP A 6 -11.94 -23.23 -39.27
N GLU A 7 -12.49 -22.02 -39.48
CA GLU A 7 -11.79 -20.92 -40.15
C GLU A 7 -10.52 -20.50 -39.38
N LEU A 8 -10.59 -20.44 -38.05
CA LEU A 8 -9.43 -20.12 -37.21
C LEU A 8 -8.39 -21.23 -37.23
N TYR A 9 -8.80 -22.50 -37.21
CA TYR A 9 -7.91 -23.65 -37.25
C TYR A 9 -7.18 -23.75 -38.61
N ASP A 10 -7.88 -23.50 -39.71
CA ASP A 10 -7.27 -23.42 -41.04
C ASP A 10 -6.27 -22.26 -41.13
N LEU A 11 -6.62 -21.08 -40.62
CA LEU A 11 -5.69 -19.97 -40.52
C LEU A 11 -4.46 -20.34 -39.68
N ALA A 12 -4.66 -21.04 -38.57
CA ALA A 12 -3.59 -21.46 -37.68
C ALA A 12 -2.61 -22.40 -38.39
N ARG A 13 -3.11 -23.40 -39.15
CA ARG A 13 -2.28 -24.30 -39.96
C ARG A 13 -1.47 -23.56 -41.03
N THR A 14 -2.00 -22.48 -41.60
CA THR A 14 -1.23 -21.67 -42.58
C THR A 14 -0.11 -20.84 -41.94
N LYS A 15 -0.32 -20.33 -40.72
CA LYS A 15 0.65 -19.46 -40.03
C LYS A 15 1.64 -20.22 -39.14
N LEU A 16 1.25 -21.37 -38.60
CA LEU A 16 2.00 -22.17 -37.64
C LEU A 16 2.15 -23.61 -38.18
N PRO A 17 3.29 -23.95 -38.82
CA PRO A 17 3.47 -25.24 -39.48
C PRO A 17 3.51 -26.46 -38.54
N ASN A 18 3.58 -26.27 -37.21
CA ASN A 18 3.68 -27.35 -36.20
C ASN A 18 2.49 -27.43 -35.24
N ILE A 19 1.34 -26.81 -35.56
CA ILE A 19 0.26 -26.65 -34.59
C ILE A 19 -0.33 -27.97 -34.05
N ASP A 20 -0.23 -29.05 -34.82
CA ASP A 20 -0.75 -30.37 -34.46
C ASP A 20 0.23 -31.18 -33.58
N ALA A 21 1.48 -30.75 -33.45
CA ALA A 21 2.50 -31.40 -32.61
C ALA A 21 2.61 -30.77 -31.21
N ASP A 22 2.14 -29.53 -31.06
CA ASP A 22 2.18 -28.78 -29.81
C ASP A 22 0.86 -28.96 -29.05
N ASP A 23 0.91 -29.02 -27.72
CA ASP A 23 -0.28 -29.13 -26.86
C ASP A 23 -1.02 -27.77 -26.81
N ILE A 24 -1.70 -27.44 -27.92
CA ILE A 24 -2.35 -26.15 -28.14
C ILE A 24 -3.87 -26.31 -28.08
N GLU A 25 -4.51 -25.49 -27.24
CA GLU A 25 -5.96 -25.40 -27.11
C GLU A 25 -6.48 -24.12 -27.77
N LEU A 26 -7.56 -24.23 -28.55
CA LEU A 26 -8.29 -23.08 -29.12
C LEU A 26 -9.54 -22.82 -28.28
N VAL A 27 -9.63 -21.60 -27.72
CA VAL A 27 -10.83 -21.15 -27.00
C VAL A 27 -11.57 -20.15 -27.87
N VAL A 28 -12.87 -20.39 -28.08
CA VAL A 28 -13.75 -19.52 -28.86
C VAL A 28 -14.94 -19.10 -27.99
N GLN A 29 -15.18 -17.79 -27.91
CA GLN A 29 -16.33 -17.19 -27.26
C GLN A 29 -17.21 -16.49 -28.30
N VAL A 30 -18.49 -16.86 -28.34
CA VAL A 30 -19.48 -16.26 -29.24
C VAL A 30 -20.07 -15.02 -28.57
N VAL A 31 -20.03 -13.87 -29.26
CA VAL A 31 -20.61 -12.62 -28.74
C VAL A 31 -22.13 -12.64 -28.95
N LEU A 32 -22.88 -12.74 -27.86
CA LEU A 32 -24.33 -12.62 -27.88
C LEU A 32 -24.70 -11.19 -28.33
N ASN A 33 -25.39 -11.08 -29.48
CA ASN A 33 -25.86 -9.87 -30.20
C ASN A 33 -25.14 -9.49 -31.50
N GLN A 34 -24.06 -10.18 -31.90
CA GLN A 34 -23.46 -10.06 -33.23
C GLN A 34 -23.17 -11.45 -33.78
N ALA A 35 -24.06 -11.96 -34.63
CA ALA A 35 -24.03 -13.35 -35.10
C ALA A 35 -22.74 -13.77 -35.83
N ASP A 36 -21.95 -12.79 -36.30
CA ASP A 36 -20.73 -13.01 -37.10
C ASP A 36 -19.43 -12.64 -36.36
N LEU A 37 -19.47 -12.21 -35.10
CA LEU A 37 -18.28 -11.84 -34.33
C LEU A 37 -17.94 -12.88 -33.25
N CYS A 38 -16.81 -13.55 -33.44
CA CYS A 38 -16.24 -14.56 -32.55
C CYS A 38 -14.98 -13.98 -31.87
N GLN A 39 -14.94 -13.99 -30.55
CA GLN A 39 -13.71 -13.73 -29.78
C GLN A 39 -12.97 -15.04 -29.59
N TYR A 40 -11.64 -15.01 -29.62
CA TYR A 40 -10.85 -16.22 -29.44
C TYR A 40 -9.49 -15.93 -28.84
N TYR A 41 -8.83 -16.98 -28.37
CA TYR A 41 -7.40 -17.02 -28.07
C TYR A 41 -6.90 -18.46 -28.18
N PHE A 42 -5.61 -18.61 -28.45
CA PHE A 42 -4.92 -19.90 -28.39
C PHE A 42 -4.13 -20.00 -27.09
N VAL A 43 -4.08 -21.20 -26.53
CA VAL A 43 -3.38 -21.55 -25.30
C VAL A 43 -2.27 -22.53 -25.66
N ASP A 44 -1.02 -22.19 -25.37
CA ASP A 44 0.10 -23.11 -25.51
C ASP A 44 0.51 -23.61 -24.12
N HIS A 45 0.23 -24.88 -23.82
CA HIS A 45 0.58 -25.48 -22.53
C HIS A 45 2.08 -25.79 -22.39
N ALA A 46 2.83 -25.91 -23.48
CA ALA A 46 4.27 -26.17 -23.45
C ALA A 46 5.04 -24.91 -23.02
N THR A 47 4.69 -23.75 -23.58
CA THR A 47 5.29 -22.46 -23.20
C THR A 47 4.58 -21.76 -22.03
N ARG A 48 3.35 -22.21 -21.70
CA ARG A 48 2.43 -21.62 -20.71
C ARG A 48 2.06 -20.19 -21.05
N THR A 49 1.68 -19.94 -22.30
CA THR A 49 1.34 -18.59 -22.76
C THR A 49 0.06 -18.59 -23.59
N LEU A 50 -0.55 -17.41 -23.72
CA LEU A 50 -1.66 -17.16 -24.62
C LEU A 50 -1.16 -16.42 -25.86
N PHE A 51 -1.75 -16.69 -27.02
CA PHE A 51 -1.44 -15.99 -28.25
C PHE A 51 -2.65 -15.84 -29.18
N TRP A 52 -2.52 -14.94 -30.15
CA TRP A 52 -3.52 -14.63 -31.17
C TRP A 52 -2.89 -14.70 -32.56
N LEU A 53 -3.67 -15.10 -33.56
CA LEU A 53 -3.21 -15.17 -34.96
C LEU A 53 -3.36 -13.84 -35.70
N HIS A 54 -4.27 -12.99 -35.21
CA HIS A 54 -4.49 -11.64 -35.73
C HIS A 54 -3.60 -10.67 -34.97
N ASP A 55 -3.14 -9.64 -35.67
CA ASP A 55 -2.32 -8.59 -35.07
C ASP A 55 -3.11 -7.90 -33.96
N TYR A 56 -2.44 -7.70 -32.83
CA TYR A 56 -3.03 -7.10 -31.64
C TYR A 56 -2.91 -5.59 -31.71
N ASP A 57 -4.04 -4.88 -31.84
CA ASP A 57 -4.09 -3.43 -31.74
C ASP A 57 -3.82 -2.99 -30.30
N ARG A 58 -2.60 -2.45 -30.08
CA ARG A 58 -2.11 -1.97 -28.78
C ARG A 58 -2.91 -0.80 -28.20
N GLU A 59 -3.78 -0.17 -29.00
CA GLU A 59 -4.53 1.04 -28.65
C GLU A 59 -5.91 0.76 -28.01
N THR A 60 -6.29 -0.50 -27.80
CA THR A 60 -7.61 -0.85 -27.26
C THR A 60 -7.67 -0.67 -25.72
N GLU A 61 -8.72 -0.02 -25.21
CA GLU A 61 -8.96 0.35 -23.79
C GLU A 61 -8.97 -0.82 -22.76
N ASN A 62 -8.85 -2.08 -23.19
CA ASN A 62 -8.79 -3.28 -22.32
C ASN A 62 -7.53 -4.08 -22.62
N ASN A 63 -6.36 -3.45 -22.47
CA ASN A 63 -5.11 -4.09 -22.81
C ASN A 63 -4.73 -5.11 -21.71
N ILE A 64 -4.22 -6.28 -22.10
CA ILE A 64 -3.62 -7.24 -21.15
C ILE A 64 -2.44 -6.58 -20.39
N PHE A 65 -1.89 -5.51 -20.97
CA PHE A 65 -0.81 -4.68 -20.45
C PHE A 65 -1.28 -3.42 -19.71
N ASP A 66 -2.58 -3.28 -19.43
CA ASP A 66 -3.13 -2.08 -18.80
C ASP A 66 -2.47 -1.78 -17.44
N GLY A 67 -2.22 -0.49 -17.16
CA GLY A 67 -1.50 -0.01 -15.98
C GLY A 67 0.02 0.18 -16.10
N PHE A 68 0.67 -0.17 -17.24
CA PHE A 68 2.12 0.03 -17.42
C PHE A 68 2.48 0.76 -18.72
N SER A 69 3.21 1.87 -18.58
CA SER A 69 3.85 2.54 -19.72
C SER A 69 5.27 2.01 -19.94
N GLY A 70 5.64 1.73 -21.20
CA GLY A 70 7.04 1.44 -21.58
C GLY A 70 7.48 -0.02 -21.56
N VAL A 71 6.59 -0.99 -21.39
CA VAL A 71 6.95 -2.42 -21.56
C VAL A 71 7.07 -2.74 -23.06
N CYS A 72 8.30 -2.86 -23.55
CA CYS A 72 8.58 -3.24 -24.94
C CYS A 72 9.28 -4.61 -25.07
N ASP A 73 9.86 -5.14 -23.99
CA ASP A 73 10.62 -6.39 -24.02
C ASP A 73 9.71 -7.62 -23.98
N LEU A 74 9.82 -8.46 -25.02
CA LEU A 74 9.05 -9.70 -25.17
C LEU A 74 9.30 -10.70 -24.03
N SER A 75 10.52 -10.75 -23.49
CA SER A 75 10.87 -11.61 -22.36
C SER A 75 10.08 -11.26 -21.10
N HIS A 76 9.72 -9.99 -20.92
CA HIS A 76 8.94 -9.52 -19.79
C HIS A 76 7.43 -9.66 -20.02
N ILE A 77 6.98 -9.36 -21.25
CA ILE A 77 5.60 -9.60 -21.71
C ILE A 77 5.19 -11.05 -21.49
N ARG A 78 6.14 -11.99 -21.60
CA ARG A 78 5.90 -13.41 -21.28
C ARG A 78 5.27 -13.61 -19.90
N TYR A 79 5.68 -12.88 -18.86
CA TYR A 79 5.08 -13.03 -17.52
C TYR A 79 3.62 -12.60 -17.48
N ALA A 80 3.25 -11.55 -18.24
CA ALA A 80 1.85 -11.15 -18.38
C ALA A 80 1.03 -12.25 -19.05
N LEU A 81 1.52 -12.79 -20.17
CA LEU A 81 0.85 -13.87 -20.90
C LEU A 81 0.76 -15.16 -20.07
N GLU A 82 1.81 -15.48 -19.32
CA GLU A 82 1.82 -16.62 -18.39
C GLU A 82 0.81 -16.41 -17.25
N SER A 83 0.67 -15.20 -16.74
CA SER A 83 -0.38 -14.91 -15.74
C SER A 83 -1.78 -15.15 -16.31
N GLN A 84 -2.03 -14.79 -17.58
CA GLN A 84 -3.31 -15.06 -18.24
C GLN A 84 -3.52 -16.54 -18.54
N TYR A 85 -2.46 -17.27 -18.89
CA TYR A 85 -2.49 -18.74 -19.02
C TYR A 85 -2.96 -19.39 -17.71
N TRP A 86 -2.40 -19.00 -16.57
CA TRP A 86 -2.83 -19.53 -15.28
C TRP A 86 -4.27 -19.15 -14.94
N MET A 87 -4.71 -17.94 -15.30
CA MET A 87 -6.12 -17.55 -15.16
C MET A 87 -7.05 -18.41 -16.02
N HIS A 88 -6.63 -18.77 -17.24
CA HIS A 88 -7.35 -19.72 -18.08
C HIS A 88 -7.42 -21.09 -17.40
N CYS A 89 -6.31 -21.66 -16.93
CA CYS A 89 -6.31 -22.97 -16.24
C CYS A 89 -7.14 -22.97 -14.95
N GLU A 90 -7.28 -21.82 -14.27
CA GLU A 90 -8.15 -21.69 -13.11
C GLU A 90 -9.64 -21.84 -13.50
N ARG A 91 -10.04 -21.19 -14.60
CA ARG A 91 -11.43 -21.17 -15.08
C ARG A 91 -11.80 -22.45 -15.86
N TYR A 92 -10.85 -22.98 -16.62
CA TYR A 92 -10.99 -24.12 -17.53
C TYR A 92 -9.87 -25.13 -17.24
N PRO A 93 -9.96 -25.88 -16.12
CA PRO A 93 -8.92 -26.82 -15.72
C PRO A 93 -8.88 -28.04 -16.64
N LYS A 94 -7.75 -28.21 -17.36
CA LYS A 94 -7.48 -29.39 -18.19
C LYS A 94 -6.97 -30.56 -17.34
N HIS A 95 -7.57 -31.74 -17.49
CA HIS A 95 -7.20 -32.94 -16.70
C HIS A 95 -5.80 -33.50 -17.00
N GLU A 96 -5.20 -33.17 -18.15
CA GLU A 96 -3.95 -33.77 -18.64
C GLU A 96 -2.67 -33.10 -18.13
N LEU A 97 -2.80 -32.01 -17.35
CA LEU A 97 -1.64 -31.34 -16.77
C LEU A 97 -0.97 -32.17 -15.68
N ASP A 98 0.36 -32.26 -15.70
CA ASP A 98 1.16 -32.98 -14.71
C ASP A 98 1.11 -32.29 -13.33
N ARG A 99 0.11 -32.66 -12.54
CA ARG A 99 -0.16 -32.11 -11.21
C ARG A 99 1.02 -32.28 -10.26
N VAL A 100 1.73 -33.41 -10.31
CA VAL A 100 2.83 -33.70 -9.38
C VAL A 100 3.98 -32.71 -9.63
N LYS A 101 4.31 -32.47 -10.91
CA LYS A 101 5.32 -31.47 -11.28
C LYS A 101 4.90 -30.07 -10.88
N LEU A 102 3.65 -29.68 -11.13
CA LEU A 102 3.16 -28.34 -10.83
C LEU A 102 3.12 -28.04 -9.33
N LEU A 103 2.74 -29.02 -8.49
CA LEU A 103 2.76 -28.86 -7.03
C LEU A 103 4.19 -28.69 -6.50
N LYS A 104 5.16 -29.43 -7.04
CA LYS A 104 6.58 -29.27 -6.68
C LYS A 104 7.09 -27.88 -7.06
N GLU A 105 6.71 -27.39 -8.24
CA GLU A 105 7.07 -26.06 -8.72
C GLU A 105 6.46 -24.97 -7.82
N LEU A 106 5.16 -25.06 -7.53
CA LEU A 106 4.47 -24.12 -6.64
C LEU A 106 5.11 -24.11 -5.25
N ARG A 107 5.40 -25.29 -4.70
CA ARG A 107 6.08 -25.42 -3.40
C ARG A 107 7.43 -24.70 -3.40
N ALA A 108 8.23 -24.86 -4.46
CA ALA A 108 9.52 -24.21 -4.57
C ALA A 108 9.40 -22.68 -4.62
N VAL A 109 8.41 -22.16 -5.36
CA VAL A 109 8.11 -20.72 -5.42
C VAL A 109 7.69 -20.17 -4.06
N VAL A 110 6.80 -20.88 -3.36
CA VAL A 110 6.33 -20.49 -2.01
C VAL A 110 7.49 -20.45 -1.02
N VAL A 111 8.36 -21.47 -1.02
CA VAL A 111 9.54 -21.52 -0.14
C VAL A 111 10.51 -20.37 -0.44
N HIS A 112 10.71 -20.04 -1.73
CA HIS A 112 11.53 -18.89 -2.13
C HIS A 112 10.95 -17.57 -1.60
N ALA A 113 9.64 -17.35 -1.79
CA ALA A 113 8.97 -16.17 -1.27
C ALA A 113 9.02 -16.10 0.27
N SER A 114 8.91 -17.24 0.96
CA SER A 114 9.05 -17.28 2.43
C SER A 114 10.45 -16.87 2.87
N ALA A 115 11.49 -17.35 2.18
CA ALA A 115 12.86 -16.96 2.47
C ALA A 115 13.08 -15.45 2.26
N GLU A 116 12.47 -14.88 1.21
CA GLU A 116 12.54 -13.45 0.93
C GLU A 116 11.91 -12.61 2.05
N ILE A 117 10.70 -12.96 2.51
CA ILE A 117 10.04 -12.25 3.62
C ILE A 117 10.83 -12.36 4.92
N ILE A 118 11.48 -13.50 5.18
CA ILE A 118 12.30 -13.68 6.38
C ILE A 118 13.59 -12.83 6.32
N THR A 119 14.13 -12.63 5.12
CA THR A 119 15.43 -11.98 4.91
C THR A 119 15.34 -10.50 4.54
N SER A 120 14.16 -10.01 4.16
CA SER A 120 13.94 -8.64 3.70
C SER A 120 12.63 -8.04 4.21
N ASP A 121 12.72 -6.84 4.78
CA ASP A 121 11.56 -6.01 5.18
C ASP A 121 10.83 -5.41 3.96
N THR A 122 11.43 -5.48 2.76
CA THR A 122 10.93 -4.91 1.50
C THR A 122 10.59 -5.98 0.45
N SER A 123 10.20 -7.17 0.90
CA SER A 123 9.87 -8.30 0.01
C SER A 123 8.83 -7.94 -1.06
N LEU A 124 9.07 -8.44 -2.27
CA LEU A 124 8.22 -8.35 -3.45
C LEU A 124 7.15 -9.45 -3.50
N SER A 125 7.11 -10.32 -2.49
CA SER A 125 6.13 -11.40 -2.40
C SER A 125 4.69 -10.84 -2.41
N PRO A 126 3.79 -11.45 -3.19
CA PRO A 126 2.37 -11.04 -3.21
C PRO A 126 1.61 -11.42 -1.93
N PHE A 127 2.17 -12.31 -1.11
CA PHE A 127 1.56 -12.83 0.12
C PHE A 127 2.43 -12.56 1.34
N GLY A 128 1.82 -12.43 2.51
CA GLY A 128 2.52 -12.24 3.78
C GLY A 128 3.04 -13.55 4.38
N ALA A 129 3.83 -13.48 5.45
CA ALA A 129 4.40 -14.66 6.11
C ALA A 129 3.35 -15.70 6.56
N VAL A 130 2.26 -15.22 7.16
CA VAL A 130 1.14 -16.08 7.62
C VAL A 130 0.46 -16.75 6.43
N GLU A 131 0.17 -15.99 5.37
CA GLU A 131 -0.48 -16.50 4.17
C GLU A 131 0.40 -17.54 3.46
N LEU A 132 1.71 -17.28 3.31
CA LEU A 132 2.64 -18.24 2.71
C LEU A 132 2.73 -19.54 3.51
N SER A 133 2.67 -19.48 4.84
CA SER A 133 2.63 -20.70 5.67
C SER A 133 1.36 -21.52 5.43
N SER A 134 0.19 -20.87 5.36
CA SER A 134 -1.09 -21.53 5.04
C SER A 134 -1.11 -22.07 3.60
N ILE A 135 -0.50 -21.37 2.64
CA ILE A 135 -0.36 -21.85 1.26
C ILE A 135 0.54 -23.09 1.24
N LEU A 136 1.64 -23.11 1.99
CA LEU A 136 2.54 -24.26 2.06
C LEU A 136 1.84 -25.49 2.66
N GLU A 137 1.04 -25.31 3.71
CA GLU A 137 0.20 -26.37 4.28
C GLU A 137 -0.79 -26.91 3.25
N LEU A 138 -1.50 -26.03 2.54
CA LEU A 138 -2.43 -26.42 1.48
C LEU A 138 -1.74 -27.21 0.36
N VAL A 139 -0.56 -26.77 -0.08
CA VAL A 139 0.24 -27.46 -1.10
C VAL A 139 0.66 -28.85 -0.63
N ASN A 140 1.04 -29.01 0.65
CA ASN A 140 1.38 -30.32 1.21
C ASN A 140 0.17 -31.27 1.22
N HIS A 141 -1.02 -30.79 1.60
CA HIS A 141 -2.25 -31.58 1.54
C HIS A 141 -2.61 -32.00 0.11
N LEU A 142 -2.45 -31.11 -0.88
CA LEU A 142 -2.67 -31.45 -2.28
C LEU A 142 -1.62 -32.43 -2.82
N GLN A 143 -0.41 -32.43 -2.25
CA GLN A 143 0.67 -33.33 -2.66
C GLN A 143 0.40 -34.79 -2.25
N GLU A 144 -0.28 -35.02 -1.13
CA GLU A 144 -0.68 -36.37 -0.67
C GLU A 144 -1.60 -37.07 -1.68
N ASN A 145 -2.54 -36.31 -2.27
CA ASN A 145 -3.52 -36.81 -3.25
C ASN A 145 -3.14 -36.45 -4.70
N ALA A 146 -1.86 -36.19 -4.97
CA ALA A 146 -1.44 -35.65 -6.27
C ALA A 146 -1.63 -36.63 -7.44
N GLN A 147 -1.74 -37.94 -7.16
CA GLN A 147 -1.94 -38.97 -8.17
C GLN A 147 -3.42 -39.18 -8.55
N GLU A 148 -4.36 -38.66 -7.76
CA GLU A 148 -5.80 -38.84 -8.01
C GLU A 148 -6.30 -37.82 -9.03
N THR A 149 -6.43 -38.20 -10.30
CA THR A 149 -6.84 -37.29 -11.39
C THR A 149 -8.34 -37.04 -11.50
N ASP A 150 -9.14 -37.62 -10.59
CA ASP A 150 -10.62 -37.63 -10.66
C ASP A 150 -11.25 -36.23 -10.56
N PHE A 151 -10.57 -35.30 -9.87
CA PHE A 151 -11.10 -33.95 -9.65
C PHE A 151 -10.18 -32.87 -10.24
N PRO A 152 -10.74 -31.86 -10.92
CA PRO A 152 -9.96 -30.76 -11.51
C PRO A 152 -9.60 -29.66 -10.50
N HIS A 153 -10.24 -29.61 -9.33
CA HIS A 153 -10.06 -28.54 -8.33
C HIS A 153 -8.61 -28.28 -7.89
N PRO A 154 -7.73 -29.30 -7.70
CA PRO A 154 -6.33 -29.05 -7.38
C PRO A 154 -5.61 -28.20 -8.43
N ILE A 155 -5.95 -28.37 -9.71
CA ILE A 155 -5.38 -27.56 -10.80
C ILE A 155 -5.85 -26.12 -10.67
N CYS A 156 -7.13 -25.88 -10.35
CA CYS A 156 -7.63 -24.53 -10.10
C CYS A 156 -6.86 -23.84 -8.97
N VAL A 157 -6.57 -24.56 -7.88
CA VAL A 157 -5.82 -24.02 -6.74
C VAL A 157 -4.39 -23.69 -7.13
N ILE A 158 -3.70 -24.60 -7.82
CA ILE A 158 -2.33 -24.38 -8.31
C ILE A 158 -2.30 -23.18 -9.25
N ALA A 159 -3.20 -23.16 -10.23
CA ALA A 159 -3.29 -22.11 -11.24
C ALA A 159 -3.54 -20.74 -10.59
N ARG A 160 -4.42 -20.67 -9.60
CA ARG A 160 -4.67 -19.43 -8.85
C ARG A 160 -3.40 -18.89 -8.20
N PHE A 161 -2.61 -19.70 -7.50
CA PHE A 161 -1.38 -19.22 -6.87
C PHE A 161 -0.28 -18.89 -7.87
N MET A 162 -0.11 -19.73 -8.91
CA MET A 162 0.84 -19.45 -9.98
C MET A 162 0.51 -18.14 -10.71
N HIS A 163 -0.79 -17.85 -10.92
CA HIS A 163 -1.25 -16.57 -11.45
C HIS A 163 -0.71 -15.41 -10.62
N TYR A 164 -0.93 -15.41 -9.30
CA TYR A 164 -0.44 -14.33 -8.42
C TYR A 164 1.09 -14.15 -8.47
N PHE A 165 1.85 -15.25 -8.44
CA PHE A 165 3.31 -15.16 -8.52
C PHE A 165 3.81 -14.67 -9.89
N CYS A 166 3.20 -15.10 -10.99
CA CYS A 166 3.56 -14.62 -12.33
C CYS A 166 3.18 -13.15 -12.51
N LYS A 167 2.01 -12.75 -12.01
CA LYS A 167 1.57 -11.37 -12.00
C LYS A 167 2.54 -10.48 -11.20
N ALA A 168 3.00 -10.95 -10.03
CA ALA A 168 4.01 -10.24 -9.23
C ALA A 168 5.35 -10.08 -9.97
N LYS A 169 5.81 -11.10 -10.73
CA LYS A 169 7.02 -10.97 -11.57
C LYS A 169 6.86 -9.92 -12.67
N TYR A 170 5.68 -9.85 -13.28
CA TYR A 170 5.34 -8.83 -14.27
C TYR A 170 5.36 -7.43 -13.64
N TYR A 171 4.60 -7.20 -12.56
CA TYR A 171 4.55 -5.90 -11.87
C TYR A 171 5.90 -5.39 -11.37
N ASN A 172 6.83 -6.29 -11.04
CA ASN A 172 8.15 -5.93 -10.50
C ASN A 172 9.25 -5.90 -11.57
N PHE A 173 8.91 -5.92 -12.87
CA PHE A 173 9.90 -5.85 -13.96
C PHE A 173 10.98 -6.93 -13.88
N CYS A 174 10.62 -8.12 -13.39
CA CYS A 174 11.58 -9.20 -13.12
C CYS A 174 12.33 -9.59 -14.40
N GLY A 175 13.67 -9.70 -14.29
CA GLY A 175 14.55 -10.06 -15.40
C GLY A 175 14.95 -8.90 -16.32
N LEU A 176 14.48 -7.68 -16.06
CA LEU A 176 14.90 -6.48 -16.78
C LEU A 176 15.97 -5.69 -15.99
N PRO A 177 16.78 -4.84 -16.66
CA PRO A 177 17.79 -4.01 -15.99
C PRO A 177 17.20 -3.03 -14.95
N TRP A 178 15.93 -2.69 -15.07
CA TRP A 178 15.19 -1.79 -14.17
C TRP A 178 14.17 -2.54 -13.29
N ALA A 179 14.45 -3.82 -12.98
CA ALA A 179 13.64 -4.60 -12.06
C ALA A 179 13.45 -3.87 -10.72
N ARG A 180 12.23 -3.90 -10.18
CA ARG A 180 11.97 -3.43 -8.82
C ARG A 180 12.68 -4.39 -7.86
N LEU A 181 13.57 -3.84 -7.03
CA LEU A 181 14.31 -4.61 -6.03
C LEU A 181 13.67 -4.55 -4.65
N ASP A 182 13.04 -3.41 -4.33
CA ASP A 182 12.37 -3.17 -3.06
C ASP A 182 10.92 -2.77 -3.33
N ALA A 183 9.99 -3.37 -2.60
CA ALA A 183 8.56 -3.11 -2.78
C ALA A 183 8.14 -1.66 -2.44
N ASP A 184 8.98 -0.88 -1.76
CA ASP A 184 8.73 0.52 -1.39
C ASP A 184 9.29 1.53 -2.40
N LYS A 185 9.96 1.08 -3.47
CA LYS A 185 10.59 1.97 -4.44
C LYS A 185 9.80 2.01 -5.76
N PRO A 186 9.44 3.21 -6.23
CA PRO A 186 8.84 3.36 -7.54
C PRO A 186 9.87 3.06 -8.64
N VAL A 187 9.41 2.41 -9.70
CA VAL A 187 10.18 2.16 -10.93
C VAL A 187 10.06 3.35 -11.85
N TYR A 188 8.90 3.99 -11.87
CA TYR A 188 8.70 5.23 -12.60
C TYR A 188 9.20 6.40 -11.78
N ASN A 189 9.99 7.28 -12.40
CA ASN A 189 10.35 8.53 -11.75
C ASN A 189 9.06 9.28 -11.41
N GLU A 190 8.91 9.72 -10.15
CA GLU A 190 7.86 10.66 -9.77
C GLU A 190 7.92 11.81 -10.77
N ILE A 191 6.93 11.91 -11.65
CA ILE A 191 6.67 13.15 -12.37
C ILE A 191 6.29 14.09 -11.24
N ALA A 192 7.28 14.83 -10.76
CA ALA A 192 7.08 15.88 -9.81
C ALA A 192 6.07 16.84 -10.47
N SER A 193 4.79 16.68 -10.14
CA SER A 193 3.77 17.69 -10.32
C SER A 193 4.07 18.80 -9.32
N SER A 194 5.22 19.43 -9.53
CA SER A 194 5.67 20.62 -8.83
C SER A 194 4.76 21.73 -9.30
N HIS A 195 3.57 21.83 -8.71
CA HIS A 195 2.78 23.04 -8.78
C HIS A 195 3.50 24.09 -7.90
N PRO A 196 4.18 25.08 -8.50
CA PRO A 196 5.08 25.97 -7.76
C PRO A 196 4.34 26.90 -6.80
N LEU A 197 3.04 27.08 -6.99
CA LEU A 197 2.17 27.89 -6.11
C LEU A 197 1.75 27.14 -4.83
N SER A 198 1.91 25.82 -4.77
CA SER A 198 1.57 24.99 -3.59
C SER A 198 2.65 25.04 -2.50
N SER A 199 3.90 25.35 -2.84
CA SER A 199 5.06 25.12 -1.95
C SER A 199 5.08 25.93 -0.66
N SER A 200 4.50 27.14 -0.62
CA SER A 200 4.49 27.94 0.62
C SER A 200 3.31 27.62 1.52
N LEU A 201 2.12 27.43 0.92
CA LEU A 201 0.92 27.02 1.65
C LEU A 201 1.06 25.59 2.18
N SER A 202 1.67 24.68 1.41
CA SER A 202 1.96 23.32 1.85
C SER A 202 2.91 23.34 3.05
N LEU A 203 3.99 24.14 3.01
CA LEU A 203 4.93 24.24 4.12
C LEU A 203 4.30 24.84 5.39
N ALA A 204 3.39 25.80 5.24
CA ALA A 204 2.64 26.35 6.35
C ALA A 204 1.65 25.33 6.95
N LEU A 205 0.96 24.55 6.11
CA LEU A 205 0.08 23.47 6.54
C LEU A 205 0.87 22.34 7.21
N ASP A 206 1.99 21.91 6.62
CA ASP A 206 2.86 20.89 7.19
C ASP A 206 3.40 21.33 8.55
N ALA A 207 3.82 22.60 8.69
CA ALA A 207 4.23 23.15 9.97
C ALA A 207 3.07 23.20 10.98
N MET A 208 1.88 23.61 10.56
CA MET A 208 0.68 23.64 11.39
C MET A 208 0.25 22.22 11.83
N LEU A 209 0.49 21.20 11.01
CA LEU A 209 0.18 19.81 11.33
C LEU A 209 1.40 19.07 11.92
N PHE A 210 2.41 19.78 12.41
CA PHE A 210 3.60 19.22 13.07
C PHE A 210 4.38 18.21 12.22
N TRP A 211 4.43 18.42 10.90
CA TRP A 211 5.07 17.54 9.92
C TRP A 211 4.51 16.11 9.86
N ALA A 212 3.39 15.84 10.55
CA ALA A 212 2.69 14.57 10.46
C ALA A 212 2.22 14.22 9.03
N PRO A 213 1.74 15.17 8.19
CA PRO A 213 1.34 14.85 6.82
C PRO A 213 2.48 14.23 6.02
N GLN A 214 3.71 14.71 6.20
CA GLN A 214 4.86 14.17 5.50
C GLN A 214 5.15 12.73 5.93
N ALA A 215 5.07 12.44 7.23
CA ALA A 215 5.26 11.08 7.74
C ALA A 215 4.19 10.10 7.20
N HIS A 216 2.92 10.52 7.17
CA HIS A 216 1.85 9.70 6.59
C HIS A 216 1.97 9.55 5.07
N LEU A 217 2.48 10.57 4.38
CA LEU A 217 2.73 10.51 2.94
C LEU A 217 3.86 9.54 2.63
N ASP A 218 4.95 9.57 3.41
CA ASP A 218 6.06 8.64 3.26
C ASP A 218 5.60 7.19 3.52
N ASP A 219 4.80 6.97 4.57
CA ASP A 219 4.19 5.66 4.84
C ASP A 219 3.22 5.22 3.74
N LEU A 220 2.41 6.14 3.19
CA LEU A 220 1.48 5.86 2.11
C LEU A 220 2.22 5.48 0.82
N ARG A 221 3.29 6.20 0.47
CA ARG A 221 4.12 5.92 -0.72
C ARG A 221 4.82 4.57 -0.63
N ARG A 222 5.13 4.07 0.57
CA ARG A 222 5.71 2.72 0.74
C ARG A 222 4.73 1.59 0.42
N VAL A 223 3.44 1.87 0.43
CA VAL A 223 2.35 0.89 0.29
C VAL A 223 1.66 1.01 -1.06
N TRP A 224 1.57 2.24 -1.59
CA TRP A 224 1.01 2.60 -2.89
C TRP A 224 2.14 3.00 -3.85
N VAL A 225 2.72 2.01 -4.53
CA VAL A 225 3.87 2.21 -5.43
C VAL A 225 3.46 1.92 -6.87
N ASP A 226 3.69 2.88 -7.77
CA ASP A 226 3.35 2.78 -9.20
C ASP A 226 1.92 2.27 -9.44
N GLU A 227 0.94 2.86 -8.73
CA GLU A 227 -0.49 2.51 -8.82
C GLU A 227 -0.83 1.05 -8.47
N CYS A 228 0.11 0.34 -7.81
CA CYS A 228 -0.05 -1.04 -7.38
C CYS A 228 -0.06 -1.12 -5.85
N LEU A 229 -1.05 -1.84 -5.30
CA LEU A 229 -1.10 -2.18 -3.88
C LEU A 229 -0.42 -3.51 -3.60
N ASN A 230 0.54 -3.49 -2.68
CA ASN A 230 0.98 -4.71 -2.02
C ASN A 230 0.00 -5.05 -0.88
N ALA A 231 -0.71 -6.17 -1.03
CA ALA A 231 -1.82 -6.56 -0.16
C ALA A 231 -1.43 -6.75 1.33
N PRO A 232 -0.38 -7.53 1.68
CA PRO A 232 0.14 -7.59 3.04
C PRO A 232 0.47 -6.22 3.63
N ARG A 233 1.16 -5.37 2.87
CA ARG A 233 1.60 -4.04 3.34
C ARG A 233 0.43 -3.11 3.57
N TRP A 234 -0.59 -3.17 2.72
CA TRP A 234 -1.83 -2.42 2.89
C TRP A 234 -2.55 -2.78 4.18
N LYS A 235 -2.60 -4.08 4.49
CA LYS A 235 -3.19 -4.56 5.73
C LYS A 235 -2.44 -4.05 6.96
N ASP A 236 -1.12 -4.10 6.93
CA ASP A 236 -0.27 -3.62 8.04
C ASP A 236 -0.39 -2.10 8.23
N TYR A 237 -0.39 -1.34 7.14
CA TYR A 237 -0.61 0.11 7.15
C TYR A 237 -1.97 0.48 7.73
N ASN A 238 -3.04 -0.20 7.30
CA ASN A 238 -4.38 0.03 7.87
C ASN A 238 -4.45 -0.35 9.35
N ALA A 239 -3.80 -1.43 9.78
CA ALA A 239 -3.75 -1.81 11.18
C ALA A 239 -3.02 -0.74 12.03
N LYS A 240 -1.93 -0.18 11.51
CA LYS A 240 -1.21 0.94 12.13
C LYS A 240 -2.11 2.17 12.26
N LEU A 241 -2.73 2.62 11.17
CA LEU A 241 -3.65 3.77 11.18
C LEU A 241 -4.82 3.58 12.14
N MET A 242 -5.44 2.40 12.15
CA MET A 242 -6.53 2.10 13.08
C MET A 242 -6.09 2.19 14.53
N THR A 243 -4.89 1.69 14.85
CA THR A 243 -4.34 1.75 16.20
C THR A 243 -4.08 3.20 16.61
N GLU A 244 -3.49 4.00 15.73
CA GLU A 244 -3.22 5.43 15.95
C GLU A 244 -4.50 6.23 16.16
N TRP A 245 -5.49 6.10 15.27
CA TRP A 245 -6.76 6.83 15.40
C TRP A 245 -7.57 6.41 16.62
N THR A 246 -7.55 5.12 16.98
CA THR A 246 -8.19 4.64 18.22
C THR A 246 -7.50 5.25 19.44
N GLY A 247 -6.16 5.29 19.46
CA GLY A 247 -5.39 5.96 20.50
C GLY A 247 -5.72 7.44 20.62
N ILE A 248 -5.76 8.17 19.50
CA ILE A 248 -6.14 9.59 19.45
C ILE A 248 -7.55 9.79 20.00
N THR A 249 -8.51 8.93 19.64
CA THR A 249 -9.89 9.00 20.16
C THR A 249 -9.93 8.89 21.69
N ILE A 250 -9.14 7.98 22.27
CA ILE A 250 -9.04 7.80 23.73
C ILE A 250 -8.43 9.05 24.37
N TYR A 251 -7.30 9.54 23.87
CA TYR A 251 -6.63 10.73 24.40
C TYR A 251 -7.51 11.98 24.31
N SER A 252 -8.19 12.19 23.19
CA SER A 252 -9.13 13.30 23.01
C SER A 252 -10.28 13.23 24.02
N THR A 253 -10.80 12.04 24.33
CA THR A 253 -11.86 11.87 25.33
C THR A 253 -11.38 12.23 26.74
N VAL A 254 -10.20 11.76 27.12
CA VAL A 254 -9.57 12.08 28.42
C VAL A 254 -9.34 13.58 28.54
N MET A 255 -8.79 14.19 27.49
CA MET A 255 -8.49 15.62 27.48
C MET A 255 -9.76 16.48 27.55
N LEU A 256 -10.83 16.07 26.85
CA LEU A 256 -12.12 16.76 26.93
C LEU A 256 -12.71 16.73 28.35
N ALA A 257 -12.56 15.60 29.07
CA ALA A 257 -12.97 15.51 30.47
C ALA A 257 -12.14 16.44 31.38
N VAL A 258 -10.84 16.58 31.10
CA VAL A 258 -9.95 17.51 31.80
C VAL A 258 -10.37 18.97 31.55
N ASP A 259 -10.64 19.35 30.31
CA ASP A 259 -11.09 20.70 29.95
C ASP A 259 -12.41 21.07 30.63
N VAL A 260 -13.39 20.16 30.62
CA VAL A 260 -14.69 20.35 31.29
C VAL A 260 -14.50 20.47 32.80
N SER A 261 -13.64 19.66 33.39
CA SER A 261 -13.31 19.73 34.83
C SER A 261 -12.63 21.04 35.20
N PHE A 262 -11.75 21.56 34.33
CA PHE A 262 -11.07 22.84 34.52
C PHE A 262 -12.04 24.02 34.49
N LEU A 263 -13.05 23.99 33.61
CA LEU A 263 -14.12 25.00 33.58
C LEU A 263 -15.03 24.96 34.82
N ALA A 264 -15.14 23.80 35.48
CA ALA A 264 -15.96 23.65 36.69
C ALA A 264 -15.32 24.28 37.95
N VAL A 265 -14.05 24.71 37.90
CA VAL A 265 -13.36 25.31 39.05
C VAL A 265 -13.95 26.71 39.35
N PRO A 266 -14.50 26.95 40.55
CA PRO A 266 -15.30 28.14 40.87
C PRO A 266 -14.57 29.50 40.86
N ASN A 267 -13.26 29.53 40.57
CA ASN A 267 -12.46 30.75 40.44
C ASN A 267 -12.28 31.24 38.98
N VAL A 268 -12.81 30.51 37.98
CA VAL A 268 -12.87 30.99 36.59
C VAL A 268 -14.11 31.87 36.42
N ASN A 269 -14.21 32.91 37.26
CA ASN A 269 -15.43 33.70 37.40
C ASN A 269 -15.68 34.57 36.16
N ILE A 270 -16.87 34.41 35.59
CA ILE A 270 -17.38 34.94 34.31
C ILE A 270 -17.61 36.48 34.35
N SER A 271 -17.22 37.15 35.44
CA SER A 271 -17.39 38.60 35.63
C SER A 271 -16.43 39.48 34.81
N THR A 272 -15.44 38.88 34.14
CA THR A 272 -14.62 39.56 33.11
C THR A 272 -14.59 38.72 31.84
N SER A 273 -15.45 39.07 30.89
CA SER A 273 -15.71 38.42 29.60
C SER A 273 -14.51 38.36 28.62
N GLN A 274 -13.27 38.54 29.09
CA GLN A 274 -12.08 38.66 28.23
C GLN A 274 -10.78 38.10 28.87
N SER A 275 -10.85 37.10 29.76
CA SER A 275 -9.61 36.50 30.27
C SER A 275 -9.02 35.52 29.25
N VAL A 276 -7.74 35.70 28.90
CA VAL A 276 -6.99 34.88 27.93
C VAL A 276 -7.13 33.37 28.22
N GLY A 277 -7.17 32.99 29.50
CA GLY A 277 -7.35 31.60 29.92
C GLY A 277 -8.69 30.97 29.49
N ILE A 278 -9.81 31.71 29.55
CA ILE A 278 -11.12 31.19 29.14
C ILE A 278 -11.17 30.96 27.62
N ILE A 279 -10.64 31.91 26.85
CA ILE A 279 -10.57 31.80 25.38
C ILE A 279 -9.70 30.60 24.98
N ALA A 280 -8.55 30.42 25.63
CA ALA A 280 -7.67 29.28 25.39
C ALA A 280 -8.34 27.93 25.74
N THR A 281 -9.07 27.83 26.85
CA THR A 281 -9.84 26.61 27.17
C THR A 281 -10.92 26.30 26.14
N TYR A 282 -11.65 27.32 25.63
CA TYR A 282 -12.65 27.08 24.58
C TYR A 282 -12.03 26.63 23.26
N LEU A 283 -10.89 27.21 22.87
CA LEU A 283 -10.13 26.76 21.69
C LEU A 283 -9.65 25.31 21.85
N SER A 284 -9.20 24.95 23.06
CA SER A 284 -8.85 23.56 23.41
C SER A 284 -10.01 22.61 23.17
N ILE A 285 -11.18 22.90 23.77
CA ILE A 285 -12.38 22.05 23.64
C ILE A 285 -12.81 21.88 22.18
N ILE A 286 -12.82 22.96 21.39
CA ILE A 286 -13.22 22.89 19.98
C ILE A 286 -12.27 21.99 19.19
N LEU A 287 -10.96 22.15 19.38
CA LEU A 287 -9.95 21.37 18.67
C LEU A 287 -9.95 19.90 19.09
N ILE A 288 -10.10 19.60 20.38
CA ILE A 288 -10.19 18.22 20.89
C ILE A 288 -11.48 17.55 20.43
N THR A 289 -12.61 18.25 20.46
CA THR A 289 -13.89 17.73 19.94
C THR A 289 -13.79 17.45 18.45
N GLY A 290 -13.17 18.35 17.68
CA GLY A 290 -12.91 18.14 16.27
C GLY A 290 -11.99 16.94 16.01
N SER A 291 -10.91 16.80 16.78
CA SER A 291 -10.02 15.63 16.73
C SER A 291 -10.79 14.33 16.97
N LEU A 292 -11.65 14.30 18.00
CA LEU A 292 -12.48 13.15 18.35
C LEU A 292 -13.49 12.80 17.26
N VAL A 293 -14.14 13.80 16.66
CA VAL A 293 -15.10 13.57 15.56
C VAL A 293 -14.36 13.02 14.34
N VAL A 294 -13.24 13.63 13.94
CA VAL A 294 -12.48 13.20 12.75
C VAL A 294 -11.89 11.81 12.98
N SER A 295 -11.30 11.52 14.14
CA SER A 295 -10.73 10.19 14.43
C SER A 295 -11.78 9.09 14.37
N VAL A 296 -12.98 9.32 14.93
CA VAL A 296 -14.09 8.34 14.86
C VAL A 296 -14.60 8.16 13.44
N LEU A 297 -14.69 9.24 12.64
CA LEU A 297 -15.08 9.16 11.24
C LEU A 297 -14.08 8.35 10.41
N LEU A 298 -12.77 8.57 10.61
CA LEU A 298 -11.71 7.82 9.94
C LEU A 298 -11.72 6.33 10.31
N VAL A 299 -11.87 6.01 11.61
CA VAL A 299 -12.04 4.63 12.08
C VAL A 299 -13.23 3.96 11.41
N ARG A 300 -14.37 4.64 11.33
CA ARG A 300 -15.58 4.10 10.70
C ARG A 300 -15.43 3.93 9.20
N GLN A 301 -14.82 4.90 8.52
CA GLN A 301 -14.57 4.82 7.09
C GLN A 301 -13.62 3.67 6.77
N ASN A 302 -12.53 3.55 7.53
CA ASN A 302 -11.56 2.50 7.30
C ASN A 302 -12.08 1.09 7.65
N GLN A 303 -12.94 0.94 8.65
CA GLN A 303 -13.63 -0.35 8.87
C GLN A 303 -14.54 -0.74 7.69
N ARG A 304 -15.12 0.25 7.00
CA ARG A 304 -16.01 0.02 5.86
C ARG A 304 -15.27 -0.30 4.56
N TYR A 305 -14.10 0.29 4.35
CA TYR A 305 -13.36 0.21 3.08
C TYR A 305 -12.01 -0.51 3.18
N GLY A 306 -11.40 -0.59 4.35
CA GLY A 306 -10.03 -1.08 4.56
C GLY A 306 -9.87 -2.60 4.71
N CYS A 307 -10.96 -3.35 4.90
CA CYS A 307 -10.91 -4.80 5.13
C CYS A 307 -11.38 -5.67 3.95
N GLU A 308 -11.98 -5.10 2.91
CA GLU A 308 -12.58 -5.89 1.83
C GLU A 308 -11.80 -5.75 0.52
N SER A 309 -11.02 -6.78 0.18
CA SER A 309 -10.32 -6.99 -1.11
C SER A 309 -9.31 -5.92 -1.55
N VAL A 310 -8.14 -6.38 -1.97
CA VAL A 310 -7.04 -5.58 -2.53
C VAL A 310 -7.51 -4.79 -3.74
N ASP A 311 -8.39 -5.38 -4.56
CA ASP A 311 -8.91 -4.74 -5.78
C ASP A 311 -9.80 -3.53 -5.45
N LYS A 312 -10.68 -3.65 -4.45
CA LYS A 312 -11.53 -2.53 -4.01
C LYS A 312 -10.70 -1.43 -3.34
N ALA A 313 -9.65 -1.80 -2.61
CA ALA A 313 -8.70 -0.86 -2.05
C ALA A 313 -7.92 -0.13 -3.16
N GLY A 314 -7.56 -0.85 -4.23
CA GLY A 314 -6.97 -0.30 -5.46
C GLY A 314 -7.87 0.75 -6.09
N ASP A 315 -9.12 0.41 -6.34
CA ASP A 315 -10.11 1.32 -6.89
C ASP A 315 -10.35 2.55 -6.01
N PHE A 316 -10.38 2.36 -4.69
CA PHE A 316 -10.54 3.45 -3.74
C PHE A 316 -9.34 4.41 -3.80
N MET A 317 -8.12 3.86 -3.75
CA MET A 317 -6.89 4.64 -3.81
C MET A 317 -6.73 5.33 -5.15
N TYR A 318 -7.05 4.69 -6.26
CA TYR A 318 -7.05 5.29 -7.59
C TYR A 318 -8.01 6.49 -7.64
N LYS A 319 -9.26 6.31 -7.20
CA LYS A 319 -10.26 7.40 -7.12
C LYS A 319 -9.82 8.53 -6.20
N MET A 320 -9.14 8.21 -5.10
CA MET A 320 -8.68 9.22 -4.14
C MET A 320 -7.48 10.00 -4.70
N THR A 321 -6.58 9.33 -5.41
CA THR A 321 -5.34 9.92 -5.97
C THR A 321 -5.63 10.76 -7.22
N ASP A 322 -6.68 10.42 -7.97
CA ASP A 322 -7.17 11.22 -9.11
C ASP A 322 -7.91 12.51 -8.68
N THR A 323 -8.23 12.67 -7.39
CA THR A 323 -8.83 13.92 -6.90
C THR A 323 -7.82 15.06 -6.79
N PHE A 324 -8.31 16.32 -6.80
CA PHE A 324 -7.49 17.53 -6.80
C PHE A 324 -6.41 17.62 -5.70
N PHE A 325 -6.58 16.91 -4.59
CA PHE A 325 -5.60 16.90 -3.50
C PHE A 325 -4.60 15.74 -3.56
N GLY A 326 -4.83 14.72 -4.40
CA GLY A 326 -3.90 13.60 -4.64
C GLY A 326 -3.48 12.81 -3.39
N ASP A 327 -2.30 12.19 -3.47
CA ASP A 327 -1.61 11.47 -2.38
C ASP A 327 -1.42 12.33 -1.13
N LYS A 328 -1.07 13.61 -1.33
CA LYS A 328 -0.88 14.61 -0.26
C LYS A 328 -2.15 14.91 0.52
N GLY A 329 -3.30 14.94 -0.16
CA GLY A 329 -4.60 15.16 0.47
C GLY A 329 -4.94 14.08 1.47
N LEU A 330 -4.76 12.82 1.06
CA LEU A 330 -5.04 11.67 1.92
C LEU A 330 -4.13 11.67 3.16
N ALA A 331 -2.84 11.95 2.98
CA ALA A 331 -1.90 12.07 4.08
C ALA A 331 -2.23 13.23 5.05
N THR A 332 -2.71 14.35 4.51
CA THR A 332 -3.17 15.52 5.29
C THR A 332 -4.43 15.19 6.11
N VAL A 333 -5.38 14.47 5.52
CA VAL A 333 -6.60 14.05 6.22
C VAL A 333 -6.27 13.08 7.36
N ASN A 334 -5.36 12.13 7.12
CA ASN A 334 -4.97 11.13 8.12
C ASN A 334 -4.21 11.74 9.32
N SER A 335 -3.49 12.84 9.11
CA SER A 335 -2.76 13.58 10.16
C SER A 335 -3.62 14.59 10.94
N LEU A 336 -4.78 14.96 10.42
CA LEU A 336 -5.63 16.00 11.00
C LEU A 336 -6.04 15.73 12.46
N PRO A 337 -6.49 14.51 12.86
CA PRO A 337 -6.88 14.26 14.25
C PRO A 337 -5.72 14.46 15.23
N TYR A 338 -4.52 14.05 14.83
CA TYR A 338 -3.31 14.23 15.64
C TYR A 338 -2.98 15.71 15.83
N ALA A 339 -2.94 16.48 14.74
CA ALA A 339 -2.64 17.90 14.80
C ALA A 339 -3.65 18.67 15.67
N MET A 340 -4.95 18.38 15.51
CA MET A 340 -6.00 19.01 16.31
C MET A 340 -5.88 18.68 17.81
N LEU A 341 -5.55 17.43 18.15
CA LEU A 341 -5.30 17.04 19.54
C LEU A 341 -4.08 17.77 20.12
N MET A 342 -2.98 17.85 19.37
CA MET A 342 -1.76 18.55 19.79
C MET A 342 -2.02 20.04 20.04
N TRP A 343 -2.70 20.72 19.12
CA TRP A 343 -3.09 22.12 19.33
C TRP A 343 -4.02 22.28 20.54
N GLY A 344 -4.97 21.37 20.74
CA GLY A 344 -5.83 21.36 21.92
C GLY A 344 -5.03 21.32 23.23
N MET A 345 -4.09 20.38 23.33
CA MET A 345 -3.21 20.28 24.51
C MET A 345 -2.34 21.53 24.74
N ILE A 346 -1.88 22.19 23.67
CA ILE A 346 -1.13 23.45 23.76
C ILE A 346 -2.04 24.57 24.32
N TYR A 347 -3.25 24.73 23.79
CA TYR A 347 -4.18 25.75 24.27
C TYR A 347 -4.62 25.51 25.73
N PHE A 348 -4.87 24.26 26.11
CA PHE A 348 -5.12 23.93 27.52
C PHE A 348 -3.93 24.28 28.41
N SER A 349 -2.70 23.95 27.98
CA SER A 349 -1.49 24.29 28.73
C SER A 349 -1.36 25.80 28.94
N ILE A 350 -1.65 26.60 27.91
CA ILE A 350 -1.70 28.07 28.00
C ILE A 350 -2.76 28.52 29.01
N ALA A 351 -3.96 27.93 28.97
CA ALA A 351 -5.05 28.26 29.88
C ALA A 351 -4.70 27.95 31.35
N LEU A 352 -4.12 26.77 31.59
CA LEU A 352 -3.66 26.34 32.90
C LEU A 352 -2.59 27.29 33.44
N LEU A 353 -1.53 27.55 32.66
CA LEU A 353 -0.44 28.42 33.05
C LEU A 353 -0.95 29.83 33.34
N TYR A 354 -1.81 30.40 32.48
CA TYR A 354 -2.39 31.72 32.69
C TYR A 354 -3.16 31.80 34.02
N ASN A 355 -3.97 30.80 34.32
CA ASN A 355 -4.73 30.75 35.58
C ASN A 355 -3.79 30.64 36.79
N VAL A 356 -2.77 29.79 36.70
CA VAL A 356 -1.73 29.69 37.74
C VAL A 356 -1.01 31.03 37.94
N PHE A 357 -0.56 31.72 36.89
CA PHE A 357 0.13 33.00 37.03
C PHE A 357 -0.76 34.10 37.60
N LYS A 358 -2.07 34.07 37.32
CA LYS A 358 -3.04 35.07 37.79
C LYS A 358 -3.41 34.90 39.27
N SER A 359 -3.35 33.69 39.81
CA SER A 359 -4.00 33.34 41.09
C SER A 359 -3.05 33.14 42.29
N THR A 360 -1.77 33.52 42.19
CA THR A 360 -0.73 32.80 42.96
C THR A 360 0.20 33.62 43.87
N THR A 361 0.45 33.05 45.07
CA THR A 361 1.51 33.34 46.05
C THR A 361 2.90 32.93 45.55
N ILE A 362 3.97 33.63 45.93
CA ILE A 362 5.36 33.42 45.44
C ILE A 362 5.81 31.94 45.41
N VAL A 363 5.36 31.11 46.36
CA VAL A 363 5.73 29.69 46.48
C VAL A 363 5.14 28.82 45.35
N MET A 364 3.87 29.00 44.98
CA MET A 364 3.26 28.23 43.87
C MET A 364 3.84 28.68 42.51
N LEU A 365 4.24 29.95 42.40
CA LEU A 365 4.90 30.47 41.19
C LEU A 365 6.24 29.78 40.97
N ALA A 366 7.06 29.68 42.02
CA ALA A 366 8.36 29.04 41.97
C ALA A 366 8.27 27.55 41.61
N SER A 367 7.29 26.81 42.16
CA SER A 367 7.12 25.39 41.87
C SER A 367 6.66 25.15 40.42
N VAL A 368 5.73 25.94 39.90
CA VAL A 368 5.23 25.80 38.53
C VAL A 368 6.30 26.17 37.51
N VAL A 369 7.04 27.27 37.72
CA VAL A 369 8.15 27.66 36.85
C VAL A 369 9.24 26.58 36.82
N SER A 370 9.59 26.02 37.99
CA SER A 370 10.53 24.90 38.07
C SER A 370 10.03 23.67 37.32
N GLY A 371 8.74 23.32 37.47
CA GLY A 371 8.13 22.20 36.75
C GLY A 371 8.15 22.41 35.24
N CYS A 372 7.75 23.59 34.75
CA CYS A 372 7.82 23.94 33.34
C CYS A 372 9.25 23.87 32.79
N ALA A 373 10.24 24.36 33.52
CA ALA A 373 11.64 24.30 33.11
C ALA A 373 12.15 22.86 32.97
N VAL A 374 11.77 21.97 33.88
CA VAL A 374 12.13 20.55 33.81
C VAL A 374 11.45 19.87 32.62
N VAL A 375 10.16 20.13 32.40
CA VAL A 375 9.41 19.56 31.27
C VAL A 375 9.97 20.06 29.93
N THR A 376 10.26 21.36 29.79
CA THR A 376 10.86 21.89 28.56
C THR A 376 12.25 21.35 28.33
N MET A 377 13.06 21.18 29.39
CA MET A 377 14.36 20.52 29.29
C MET A 377 14.23 19.09 28.75
N PHE A 378 13.28 18.30 29.26
CA PHE A 378 13.04 16.94 28.76
C PHE A 378 12.55 16.92 27.30
N ILE A 379 11.67 17.85 26.91
CA ILE A 379 11.21 17.96 25.52
C ILE A 379 12.37 18.33 24.60
N VAL A 380 13.18 19.33 24.96
CA VAL A 380 14.35 19.73 24.17
C VAL A 380 15.37 18.60 24.08
N TRP A 381 15.59 17.87 25.17
CA TRP A 381 16.43 16.67 25.18
C TRP A 381 15.90 15.62 24.21
N PHE A 382 14.61 15.30 24.26
CA PHE A 382 14.00 14.34 23.35
C PHE A 382 14.16 14.76 21.88
N ILE A 383 13.85 16.02 21.56
CA ILE A 383 14.00 16.55 20.19
C ILE A 383 15.46 16.50 19.73
N TRP A 384 16.41 16.84 20.62
CA TRP A 384 17.84 16.76 20.31
C TRP A 384 18.23 15.32 19.99
N THR A 385 17.90 14.36 20.86
CA THR A 385 18.24 12.95 20.65
C THR A 385 17.61 12.37 19.39
N ALA A 386 16.37 12.75 19.07
CA ALA A 386 15.70 12.32 17.84
C ALA A 386 16.39 12.87 16.58
N LYS A 387 16.79 14.15 16.59
CA LYS A 387 17.55 14.75 15.49
C LYS A 387 18.92 14.12 15.33
N GLU A 388 19.61 13.84 16.44
CA GLU A 388 20.91 13.19 16.41
C GLU A 388 20.82 11.80 15.78
N LEU A 389 19.78 11.02 16.12
CA LEU A 389 19.53 9.71 15.53
C LEU A 389 19.27 9.79 14.02
N ASP A 390 18.50 10.79 13.55
CA ASP A 390 18.22 10.99 12.13
C ASP A 390 19.47 11.42 11.35
N ILE A 391 20.30 12.28 11.94
CA ILE A 391 21.61 12.67 11.38
C ILE A 391 22.51 11.44 11.26
N PHE A 392 22.57 10.58 12.28
CA PHE A 392 23.37 9.35 12.24
C PHE A 392 22.88 8.38 11.15
N LYS A 393 21.56 8.22 10.96
CA LYS A 393 21.01 7.41 9.87
C LYS A 393 21.40 7.93 8.49
N ARG A 394 21.25 9.23 8.25
CA ARG A 394 21.65 9.86 6.97
C ARG A 394 23.16 9.73 6.72
N LEU A 395 23.98 9.84 7.77
CA LEU A 395 25.42 9.66 7.65
C LEU A 395 25.78 8.21 7.28
N ALA A 396 25.10 7.23 7.88
CA ALA A 396 25.29 5.82 7.57
C ALA A 396 24.90 5.49 6.11
N GLU A 397 23.78 6.02 5.61
CA GLU A 397 23.36 5.87 4.21
C GLU A 397 24.34 6.55 3.23
N LEU A 398 24.87 7.73 3.59
CA LEU A 398 25.90 8.40 2.81
C LEU A 398 27.21 7.61 2.76
N ILE A 399 27.63 7.02 3.89
CA ILE A 399 28.82 6.17 3.94
C ILE A 399 28.61 4.89 3.13
N LEU A 400 27.43 4.26 3.22
CA LEU A 400 27.09 3.08 2.44
C LEU A 400 27.02 3.39 0.94
N SER A 401 26.44 4.53 0.55
CA SER A 401 26.39 4.97 -0.86
C SER A 401 27.75 5.44 -1.39
N ALA A 402 28.63 5.97 -0.54
CA ALA A 402 30.00 6.29 -0.91
C ALA A 402 30.81 5.00 -1.07
N ARG A 403 30.64 4.03 -0.16
CA ARG A 403 31.24 2.70 -0.23
C ARG A 403 30.81 1.95 -1.49
N SER A 404 29.52 1.95 -1.83
CA SER A 404 29.02 1.32 -3.07
C SER A 404 29.58 2.00 -4.32
N ARG A 405 29.69 3.33 -4.34
CA ARG A 405 30.33 4.08 -5.43
C ARG A 405 31.83 3.84 -5.53
N ILE A 406 32.52 3.65 -4.42
CA ILE A 406 33.96 3.32 -4.39
C ILE A 406 34.18 1.89 -4.87
N ILE A 407 33.36 0.93 -4.44
CA ILE A 407 33.41 -0.47 -4.91
C ILE A 407 33.12 -0.52 -6.43
N ALA A 408 32.11 0.21 -6.91
CA ALA A 408 31.80 0.32 -8.33
C ALA A 408 32.94 0.96 -9.16
N ARG A 409 33.71 1.88 -8.58
CA ARG A 409 34.88 2.50 -9.24
C ARG A 409 36.15 1.65 -9.17
N LEU A 410 36.25 0.74 -8.21
CA LEU A 410 37.44 -0.11 -8.02
C LEU A 410 37.44 -1.36 -8.89
N GLY A 411 36.33 -1.67 -9.59
CA GLY A 411 36.30 -2.74 -10.59
C GLY A 411 36.75 -4.10 -10.06
N VAL A 412 36.49 -4.37 -8.77
CA VAL A 412 36.70 -5.69 -8.19
C VAL A 412 35.35 -6.42 -8.28
N PRO A 413 35.29 -7.61 -8.92
CA PRO A 413 34.04 -8.37 -9.06
C PRO A 413 33.40 -8.71 -7.72
#